data_AF-A0A937PRW8-F1
#
_entry.id   AF-A0A937PRW8-F1
#
_cell.length_a   1.000
_cell.length_b   1.000
_cell.length_c   1.000
_cell.angle_alpha   90.00
_cell.angle_beta   90.00
_cell.angle_gamma   90.00
#
_symmetry.space_group_name_H-M   'P 1'
#
loop_
_entity.id
_entity.type
_entity.pdbx_description
1 polymer ?
#
loop_
_entity_poly.entity_id
_entity_poly.type
_entity_poly.pdbx_seq_one_letter_code
_entity_poly.pdbx_strand_id
1 'polypeptide(L)'
;MAEQPKPPAADGEVEQPVYYRRSTIGSKAGWIVAGFFALVVLVVLGYFTLFPPSSGRTPATANPQILKLKQVGVSPEVVLGSVPAAPGNAAADYNKAVAVMQDNLALIGKYIGEGDDLDDDPDDDDKKSRWNIPPKALAVLREIASHVQAGAEKADMKYTFVYTSKKFNVSYFYKPTDDLEKLSSALDTLAATYTTQKKHAEAEAVLKAEFTMGWHMMKERVRVDMTRRGLGVQDMALSGLKGLYSQWGGEHTKRIKHIEKYRDSLLSLQRDQREKRKIVWNPKPDPGDIFYIIENDEDRTWRVQGLLTLGLIRFTAMGSRGDKRRLERLVAKYSGGDDPYLAAAAKAARDFTSEEFNVIGTKKY
;
A
#
# COMPACT_ATOMS: atom_id res chain seq x y z
N MET A 1 27.88 -84.44 40.43
CA MET A 1 26.64 -83.66 40.62
C MET A 1 26.62 -82.52 39.62
N ALA A 2 25.83 -82.68 38.56
CA ALA A 2 25.14 -81.64 37.79
C ALA A 2 24.35 -82.40 36.71
N GLU A 3 23.04 -82.42 36.89
CA GLU A 3 22.05 -83.21 36.15
C GLU A 3 21.96 -82.73 34.69
N GLN A 4 22.13 -83.66 33.74
CA GLN A 4 21.92 -83.36 32.32
C GLN A 4 20.42 -83.28 32.02
N PRO A 5 19.93 -82.20 31.38
CA PRO A 5 18.53 -82.09 31.01
C PRO A 5 18.15 -83.05 29.88
N LYS A 6 17.05 -83.75 30.13
CA LYS A 6 16.38 -84.72 29.26
C LYS A 6 15.88 -84.05 27.97
N PRO A 7 16.12 -84.60 26.77
CA PRO A 7 15.62 -84.03 25.52
C PRO A 7 14.08 -84.15 25.45
N PRO A 8 13.38 -83.12 24.92
CA PRO A 8 11.94 -83.18 24.71
C PRO A 8 11.57 -84.16 23.58
N ALA A 9 10.45 -84.84 23.76
CA ALA A 9 9.88 -85.81 22.84
C ALA A 9 9.54 -85.18 21.49
N ALA A 10 9.95 -85.86 20.43
CA ALA A 10 9.63 -85.54 19.05
C ALA A 10 8.27 -86.15 18.69
N ASP A 11 7.19 -85.41 18.97
CA ASP A 11 5.87 -85.70 18.42
C ASP A 11 5.69 -84.82 17.19
N GLY A 12 5.90 -85.43 16.02
CA GLY A 12 5.71 -84.81 14.73
C GLY A 12 4.23 -84.72 14.36
N GLU A 13 3.76 -83.49 14.16
CA GLU A 13 2.70 -83.22 13.19
C GLU A 13 3.36 -82.68 11.92
N VAL A 14 3.35 -83.49 10.87
CA VAL A 14 3.72 -83.07 9.52
C VAL A 14 2.62 -82.12 9.04
N GLU A 15 2.83 -80.81 9.16
CA GLU A 15 2.00 -79.80 8.50
C GLU A 15 1.99 -80.10 6.99
N GLN A 16 0.87 -80.61 6.48
CA GLN A 16 0.71 -80.78 5.06
C GLN A 16 0.71 -79.39 4.41
N PRO A 17 1.48 -79.17 3.31
CA PRO A 17 1.44 -77.92 2.60
C PRO A 17 0.02 -77.69 2.08
N VAL A 18 -0.69 -76.74 2.67
CA VAL A 18 -1.97 -76.25 2.13
C VAL A 18 -1.64 -75.56 0.81
N TYR A 19 -1.73 -76.32 -0.28
CA TYR A 19 -1.70 -75.78 -1.63
C TYR A 19 -2.94 -74.90 -1.80
N TYR A 20 -2.83 -73.62 -1.45
CA TYR A 20 -3.76 -72.61 -1.92
C TYR A 20 -3.70 -72.65 -3.44
N ARG A 21 -4.71 -73.29 -4.03
CA ARG A 21 -4.99 -73.25 -5.46
C ARG A 21 -5.25 -71.78 -5.80
N ARG A 22 -4.18 -71.03 -6.12
CA ARG A 22 -4.26 -69.68 -6.68
C ARG A 22 -5.11 -69.81 -7.93
N SER A 23 -6.40 -69.53 -7.84
CA SER A 23 -7.22 -69.34 -9.02
C SER A 23 -6.69 -68.07 -9.69
N THR A 24 -5.85 -68.24 -10.70
CA THR A 24 -5.24 -67.18 -11.50
C THR A 24 -6.23 -66.44 -12.39
N ILE A 25 -7.54 -66.66 -12.20
CA ILE A 25 -8.61 -65.98 -12.91
C ILE A 25 -9.12 -64.88 -12.00
N GLY A 26 -8.62 -63.65 -12.20
CA GLY A 26 -9.17 -62.46 -11.55
C GLY A 26 -10.68 -62.42 -11.77
N SER A 27 -11.44 -62.25 -10.68
CA SER A 27 -12.90 -62.24 -10.74
C SER A 27 -13.36 -61.13 -11.70
N LYS A 28 -14.38 -61.40 -12.52
CA LYS A 28 -14.98 -60.40 -13.44
C LYS A 28 -15.35 -59.10 -12.70
N ALA A 29 -15.76 -59.22 -11.43
CA ALA A 29 -16.02 -58.10 -10.55
C ALA A 29 -14.76 -57.23 -10.30
N GLY A 30 -13.58 -57.84 -10.14
CA GLY A 30 -12.33 -57.12 -9.97
C GLY A 30 -11.97 -56.25 -11.19
N TRP A 31 -12.20 -56.74 -12.40
CA TRP A 31 -11.96 -55.96 -13.63
C TRP A 31 -12.92 -54.79 -13.79
N ILE A 32 -14.19 -54.95 -13.40
CA ILE A 32 -15.19 -53.86 -13.43
C ILE A 32 -14.78 -52.76 -12.44
N VAL A 33 -14.42 -53.13 -11.21
CA VAL A 33 -13.97 -52.19 -10.18
C VAL A 33 -12.70 -51.47 -10.62
N ALA A 34 -11.71 -52.19 -11.15
CA ALA A 34 -10.47 -51.60 -11.66
C ALA A 34 -10.73 -50.63 -12.83
N GLY A 35 -11.60 -50.99 -13.77
CA GLY A 35 -11.99 -50.11 -14.89
C GLY A 35 -12.68 -48.83 -14.42
N PHE A 36 -13.55 -48.92 -13.41
CA PHE A 36 -14.16 -47.74 -12.78
C PHE A 36 -13.12 -46.83 -12.12
N PHE A 37 -12.19 -47.38 -11.33
CA PHE A 37 -11.12 -46.58 -10.73
C PHE A 37 -10.21 -45.92 -11.78
N ALA A 38 -9.85 -46.64 -12.84
CA ALA A 38 -9.07 -46.09 -13.94
C ALA A 38 -9.80 -44.91 -14.62
N LEU A 39 -11.11 -45.04 -14.85
CA LEU A 39 -11.93 -43.94 -15.39
C LEU A 39 -11.95 -42.74 -14.45
N VAL A 40 -12.17 -42.94 -13.14
CA VAL A 40 -12.15 -41.85 -12.15
C VAL A 40 -10.80 -41.13 -12.15
N VAL A 41 -9.69 -41.88 -12.15
CA VAL A 41 -8.33 -41.30 -12.22
C VAL A 41 -8.15 -40.51 -13.51
N LEU A 42 -8.57 -41.04 -14.67
CA LEU A 42 -8.48 -40.33 -15.95
C LEU A 42 -9.31 -39.05 -15.97
N VAL A 43 -10.53 -39.07 -15.41
CA VAL A 43 -11.37 -37.88 -15.29
C VAL A 43 -10.72 -36.83 -14.39
N VAL A 44 -10.15 -37.25 -13.25
CA VAL A 44 -9.45 -36.35 -12.32
C VAL A 44 -8.19 -35.75 -12.96
N LEU A 45 -7.36 -36.56 -13.64
CA LEU A 45 -6.19 -36.09 -14.36
C LEU A 45 -6.56 -35.16 -15.53
N GLY A 46 -7.60 -35.52 -16.29
CA GLY A 46 -8.17 -34.68 -17.34
C GLY A 46 -8.66 -33.33 -16.79
N TYR A 47 -9.31 -33.33 -15.63
CA TYR A 47 -9.76 -32.12 -14.97
C TYR A 47 -8.58 -31.24 -14.53
N PHE A 48 -7.56 -31.77 -13.86
CA PHE A 48 -6.42 -30.97 -13.42
C PHE A 48 -5.54 -30.47 -14.57
N THR A 49 -5.47 -31.20 -15.68
CA THR A 49 -4.72 -30.77 -16.88
C THR A 49 -5.46 -29.70 -17.68
N LEU A 50 -6.79 -29.77 -17.78
CA LEU A 50 -7.62 -28.78 -18.47
C LEU A 50 -7.97 -27.56 -17.60
N PHE A 51 -8.05 -27.75 -16.29
CA PHE A 51 -8.41 -26.75 -15.29
C PHE A 51 -7.36 -26.75 -14.16
N PRO A 52 -6.09 -26.43 -14.46
CA PRO A 52 -5.08 -26.34 -13.40
C PRO A 52 -5.53 -25.31 -12.36
N PRO A 53 -5.32 -25.58 -11.06
CA PRO A 53 -5.68 -24.65 -10.01
C PRO A 53 -4.89 -23.35 -10.17
N SER A 54 -5.47 -22.23 -9.72
CA SER A 54 -4.71 -21.00 -9.55
C SER A 54 -3.67 -21.17 -8.45
N SER A 55 -2.59 -20.42 -8.53
CA SER A 55 -1.62 -20.24 -7.46
C SER A 55 -2.33 -19.94 -6.14
N GLY A 56 -1.95 -20.68 -5.10
CA GLY A 56 -2.41 -20.43 -3.73
C GLY A 56 -1.64 -19.26 -3.13
N ARG A 57 -2.16 -18.70 -2.03
CA ARG A 57 -1.44 -17.68 -1.25
C ARG A 57 -0.12 -18.23 -0.71
N THR A 58 0.88 -17.36 -0.60
CA THR A 58 2.17 -17.67 0.02
C THR A 58 2.13 -17.39 1.53
N PRO A 59 3.17 -17.77 2.30
CA PRO A 59 3.30 -17.35 3.70
C PRO A 59 3.25 -15.83 3.91
N ALA A 60 3.59 -15.02 2.90
CA ALA A 60 3.59 -13.56 3.01
C ALA A 60 2.19 -12.99 3.28
N THR A 61 1.13 -13.64 2.78
CA THR A 61 -0.27 -13.25 3.05
C THR A 61 -1.03 -14.27 3.90
N ALA A 62 -0.35 -15.29 4.43
CA ALA A 62 -0.97 -16.27 5.32
C ALA A 62 -1.38 -15.67 6.67
N ASN A 63 -0.68 -14.63 7.15
CA ASN A 63 -1.03 -13.94 8.39
C ASN A 63 -2.25 -13.03 8.19
N PRO A 64 -3.41 -13.31 8.82
CA PRO A 64 -4.63 -12.51 8.64
C PRO A 64 -4.49 -11.06 9.11
N GLN A 65 -3.54 -10.76 10.01
CA GLN A 65 -3.28 -9.39 10.47
C GLN A 65 -2.76 -8.47 9.37
N ILE A 66 -2.18 -9.03 8.30
CA ILE A 66 -1.77 -8.21 7.16
C ILE A 66 -2.97 -7.59 6.46
N LEU A 67 -4.11 -8.28 6.40
CA LEU A 67 -5.32 -7.85 5.68
C LEU A 67 -6.20 -6.86 6.45
N LYS A 68 -5.92 -6.67 7.74
CA LYS A 68 -6.70 -5.77 8.59
C LYS A 68 -6.45 -4.31 8.24
N LEU A 69 -7.49 -3.50 8.32
CA LEU A 69 -7.36 -2.05 8.16
C LEU A 69 -6.53 -1.50 9.32
N LYS A 70 -5.32 -1.02 9.00
CA LYS A 70 -4.45 -0.35 9.97
C LYS A 70 -4.62 1.17 9.89
N GLN A 71 -4.66 1.80 11.06
CA GLN A 71 -4.83 3.24 11.25
C GLN A 71 -3.80 3.73 12.27
N VAL A 72 -3.57 5.05 12.29
CA VAL A 72 -2.81 5.67 13.37
C VAL A 72 -3.61 5.49 14.66
N GLY A 73 -3.01 4.86 15.66
CA GLY A 73 -3.67 4.50 16.92
C GLY A 73 -3.85 5.67 17.90
N VAL A 74 -3.36 6.86 17.54
CA VAL A 74 -3.47 8.09 18.33
C VAL A 74 -4.38 9.06 17.57
N SER A 75 -5.31 9.70 18.28
CA SER A 75 -6.21 10.70 17.68
C SER A 75 -5.41 11.89 17.14
N PRO A 76 -5.73 12.40 15.93
CA PRO A 76 -5.11 13.62 15.40
C PRO A 76 -5.40 14.86 16.27
N GLU A 77 -6.43 14.84 17.12
CA GLU A 77 -6.75 15.91 18.07
C GLU A 77 -5.62 16.18 19.06
N VAL A 78 -4.78 15.18 19.35
CA VAL A 78 -3.59 15.33 20.20
C VAL A 78 -2.59 16.33 19.61
N VAL A 79 -2.61 16.50 18.28
CA VAL A 79 -1.77 17.46 17.55
C VAL A 79 -2.57 18.73 17.21
N LEU A 80 -3.78 18.56 16.70
CA LEU A 80 -4.60 19.66 16.15
C LEU A 80 -5.38 20.45 17.22
N GLY A 81 -5.73 19.82 18.34
CA GLY A 81 -6.68 20.31 19.34
C GLY A 81 -8.14 19.94 19.01
N SER A 82 -8.49 19.85 17.72
CA SER A 82 -9.78 19.35 17.24
C SER A 82 -9.65 18.76 15.84
N VAL A 83 -10.55 17.84 15.48
CA VAL A 83 -10.64 17.35 14.10
C VAL A 83 -11.41 18.38 13.25
N PRO A 84 -10.96 18.66 12.00
CA PRO A 84 -11.72 19.46 11.05
C PRO A 84 -13.15 18.95 10.86
N ALA A 85 -14.11 19.87 10.81
CA ALA A 85 -15.53 19.55 10.74
C ALA A 85 -16.31 20.40 9.74
N ALA A 86 -15.67 21.37 9.07
CA ALA A 86 -16.39 22.21 8.12
C ALA A 86 -16.91 21.38 6.93
N PRO A 87 -18.10 21.70 6.41
CA PRO A 87 -18.66 20.99 5.28
C PRO A 87 -17.86 21.27 3.99
N GLY A 88 -17.93 20.32 3.05
CA GLY A 88 -17.37 20.47 1.71
C GLY A 88 -16.22 19.52 1.42
N ASN A 89 -15.59 19.72 0.26
CA ASN A 89 -14.46 18.91 -0.19
C ASN A 89 -13.15 19.70 -0.06
N ALA A 90 -12.23 19.24 0.79
CA ALA A 90 -10.91 19.84 0.97
C ALA A 90 -10.08 19.86 -0.32
N ALA A 91 -10.27 18.86 -1.20
CA ALA A 91 -9.53 18.76 -2.46
C ALA A 91 -9.73 19.97 -3.37
N ALA A 92 -10.86 20.67 -3.26
CA ALA A 92 -11.13 21.86 -4.05
C ALA A 92 -10.14 22.99 -3.76
N ASP A 93 -9.78 23.19 -2.50
CA ASP A 93 -8.86 24.26 -2.13
C ASP A 93 -7.41 23.80 -2.27
N TYR A 94 -7.11 22.53 -1.99
CA TYR A 94 -5.79 21.97 -2.30
C TYR A 94 -5.48 22.05 -3.80
N ASN A 95 -6.46 21.81 -4.68
CA ASN A 95 -6.25 21.96 -6.12
C ASN A 95 -6.00 23.42 -6.53
N LYS A 96 -6.61 24.41 -5.85
CA LYS A 96 -6.28 25.83 -6.07
C LYS A 96 -4.85 26.14 -5.62
N ALA A 97 -4.44 25.60 -4.47
CA ALA A 97 -3.06 25.72 -3.99
C ALA A 97 -2.06 25.12 -4.98
N VAL A 98 -2.35 23.94 -5.55
CA VAL A 98 -1.54 23.33 -6.62
C VAL A 98 -1.45 24.24 -7.84
N ALA A 99 -2.56 24.84 -8.29
CA ALA A 99 -2.54 25.75 -9.43
C ALA A 99 -1.65 26.98 -9.16
N VAL A 100 -1.82 27.65 -8.02
CA VAL A 100 -0.98 28.80 -7.61
C VAL A 100 0.49 28.41 -7.56
N MET A 101 0.82 27.24 -7.00
CA MET A 101 2.18 26.73 -6.98
C MET A 101 2.72 26.52 -8.39
N GLN A 102 1.99 25.83 -9.26
CA GLN A 102 2.40 25.50 -10.63
C GLN A 102 2.65 26.76 -11.47
N ASP A 103 1.76 27.76 -11.37
CA ASP A 103 1.88 29.05 -12.08
C ASP A 103 3.09 29.88 -11.62
N ASN A 104 3.60 29.61 -10.41
CA ASN A 104 4.68 30.37 -9.79
C ASN A 104 5.97 29.55 -9.56
N LEU A 105 6.07 28.33 -10.11
CA LEU A 105 7.22 27.44 -9.86
C LEU A 105 8.58 28.09 -10.18
N ALA A 106 8.67 28.91 -11.23
CA ALA A 106 9.91 29.61 -11.57
C ALA A 106 10.34 30.61 -10.48
N LEU A 107 9.38 31.20 -9.75
CA LEU A 107 9.64 32.17 -8.68
C LEU A 107 9.97 31.49 -7.35
N ILE A 108 9.20 30.45 -6.98
CA ILE A 108 9.32 29.82 -5.65
C ILE A 108 10.16 28.54 -5.63
N GLY A 109 10.43 27.93 -6.79
CA GLY A 109 11.05 26.60 -6.91
C GLY A 109 12.39 26.46 -6.20
N LYS A 110 13.22 27.52 -6.21
CA LYS A 110 14.51 27.54 -5.51
C LYS A 110 14.42 27.62 -3.98
N TYR A 111 13.25 27.94 -3.44
CA TYR A 111 13.00 28.05 -1.99
C TYR A 111 12.25 26.85 -1.41
N ILE A 112 11.59 26.06 -2.25
CA ILE A 112 10.79 24.89 -1.84
C ILE A 112 11.48 23.56 -2.20
N GLY A 113 12.79 23.61 -2.48
CA GLY A 113 13.55 22.51 -3.08
C GLY A 113 13.40 21.17 -2.36
N GLU A 114 13.36 20.10 -3.17
CA GLU A 114 13.41 18.72 -2.71
C GLU A 114 14.77 18.52 -2.01
N GLY A 115 14.75 18.21 -0.70
CA GLY A 115 15.92 18.26 0.19
C GLY A 115 17.04 17.25 -0.08
N ASP A 116 17.15 16.70 -1.29
CA ASP A 116 18.07 15.62 -1.63
C ASP A 116 19.45 16.09 -2.12
N ASP A 117 19.59 17.35 -2.58
CA ASP A 117 20.89 17.91 -3.02
C ASP A 117 21.54 18.83 -1.95
N LEU A 118 21.11 18.71 -0.70
CA LEU A 118 21.76 19.36 0.42
C LEU A 118 22.95 18.51 0.87
N ASP A 119 24.02 18.54 0.08
CA ASP A 119 25.33 18.18 0.61
C ASP A 119 25.55 19.00 1.89
N ASP A 120 25.76 18.29 3.00
CA ASP A 120 25.96 18.81 4.36
C ASP A 120 27.28 19.58 4.47
N ASP A 121 27.55 20.55 3.59
CA ASP A 121 28.69 21.45 3.75
C ASP A 121 28.32 22.49 4.82
N PRO A 122 28.85 22.39 6.06
CA PRO A 122 28.53 23.34 7.12
C PRO A 122 29.07 24.75 6.85
N ASP A 123 30.02 24.89 5.91
CA ASP A 123 30.71 26.15 5.63
C ASP A 123 30.07 26.95 4.46
N ASP A 124 28.97 26.45 3.90
CA ASP A 124 28.28 27.15 2.82
C ASP A 124 27.49 28.36 3.36
N ASP A 125 28.09 29.55 3.24
CA ASP A 125 27.48 30.85 3.57
C ASP A 125 26.12 31.06 2.87
N ASP A 126 25.82 30.32 1.78
CA ASP A 126 24.53 30.34 1.11
C ASP A 126 23.38 29.81 1.99
N LYS A 127 23.64 29.08 3.09
CA LYS A 127 22.59 28.63 4.03
C LYS A 127 21.85 29.80 4.71
N LYS A 128 22.53 30.94 4.92
CA LYS A 128 21.85 32.16 5.44
C LYS A 128 20.96 32.81 4.38
N SER A 129 21.26 32.64 3.09
CA SER A 129 20.50 33.24 1.99
C SER A 129 19.12 32.61 1.80
N ARG A 130 18.95 31.31 2.13
CA ARG A 130 17.70 30.57 1.93
C ARG A 130 16.52 31.14 2.71
N TRP A 131 16.80 31.82 3.83
CA TRP A 131 15.77 32.46 4.67
C TRP A 131 15.42 33.88 4.21
N ASN A 132 16.16 34.45 3.27
CA ASN A 132 15.86 35.75 2.67
C ASN A 132 14.95 35.59 1.45
N ILE A 133 13.70 35.21 1.71
CA ILE A 133 12.68 35.03 0.66
C ILE A 133 12.20 36.41 0.17
N PRO A 134 12.32 36.72 -1.14
CA PRO A 134 11.85 37.97 -1.71
C PRO A 134 10.36 38.19 -1.39
N PRO A 135 9.93 39.44 -1.15
CA PRO A 135 8.53 39.73 -0.79
C PRO A 135 7.50 39.14 -1.77
N LYS A 136 7.82 39.11 -3.08
CA LYS A 136 6.97 38.51 -4.11
C LYS A 136 6.82 36.99 -3.93
N ALA A 137 7.92 36.26 -3.70
CA ALA A 137 7.88 34.82 -3.46
C ALA A 137 7.14 34.50 -2.14
N LEU A 138 7.38 35.30 -1.10
CA LEU A 138 6.69 35.16 0.18
C LEU A 138 5.18 35.39 0.06
N ALA A 139 4.74 36.30 -0.81
CA ALA A 139 3.31 36.51 -1.08
C ALA A 139 2.68 35.26 -1.72
N VAL A 140 3.35 34.62 -2.69
CA VAL A 140 2.88 33.37 -3.31
C VAL A 140 2.79 32.25 -2.27
N LEU A 141 3.81 32.08 -1.41
CA LEU A 141 3.77 31.05 -0.36
C LEU A 141 2.57 31.27 0.60
N ARG A 142 2.25 32.52 0.92
CA ARG A 142 1.08 32.87 1.74
C ARG A 142 -0.24 32.57 1.04
N GLU A 143 -0.33 32.82 -0.25
CA GLU A 143 -1.51 32.48 -1.05
C GLU A 143 -1.75 30.96 -1.10
N ILE A 144 -0.68 30.18 -1.33
CA ILE A 144 -0.71 28.72 -1.22
C ILE A 144 -1.22 28.29 0.16
N ALA A 145 -0.62 28.82 1.24
CA ALA A 145 -0.99 28.49 2.60
C ALA A 145 -2.45 28.85 2.93
N SER A 146 -2.97 29.97 2.39
CA SER A 146 -4.38 30.36 2.58
C SER A 146 -5.35 29.33 1.97
N HIS A 147 -5.05 28.83 0.77
CA HIS A 147 -5.84 27.77 0.15
C HIS A 147 -5.74 26.45 0.91
N VAL A 148 -4.54 26.07 1.37
CA VAL A 148 -4.38 24.86 2.18
C VAL A 148 -5.13 24.98 3.51
N GLN A 149 -5.07 26.13 4.18
CA GLN A 149 -5.82 26.39 5.41
C GLN A 149 -7.34 26.24 5.18
N ALA A 150 -7.89 26.83 4.12
CA ALA A 150 -9.31 26.68 3.78
C ALA A 150 -9.72 25.22 3.52
N GLY A 151 -8.83 24.43 2.92
CA GLY A 151 -9.04 22.98 2.76
C GLY A 151 -8.93 22.22 4.09
N ALA A 152 -7.98 22.60 4.95
CA ALA A 152 -7.74 21.98 6.24
C ALA A 152 -8.89 22.15 7.24
N GLU A 153 -9.74 23.16 7.08
CA GLU A 153 -10.92 23.34 7.95
C GLU A 153 -12.02 22.31 7.67
N LYS A 154 -12.00 21.68 6.48
CA LYS A 154 -13.06 20.75 6.02
C LYS A 154 -12.87 19.35 6.55
N ALA A 155 -13.96 18.61 6.75
CA ALA A 155 -13.92 17.29 7.38
C ALA A 155 -13.32 16.18 6.49
N ASP A 156 -13.43 16.32 5.17
CA ASP A 156 -13.11 15.26 4.21
C ASP A 156 -12.50 15.80 2.91
N MET A 157 -11.72 14.94 2.27
CA MET A 157 -11.13 15.14 0.95
C MET A 157 -11.60 14.05 -0.03
N LYS A 158 -12.03 14.48 -1.21
CA LYS A 158 -12.30 13.64 -2.38
C LYS A 158 -11.54 14.23 -3.56
N TYR A 159 -10.31 13.76 -3.75
CA TYR A 159 -9.41 14.27 -4.78
C TYR A 159 -9.47 13.40 -6.03
N THR A 160 -9.36 12.09 -5.84
CA THR A 160 -9.34 11.10 -6.92
C THR A 160 -10.69 11.08 -7.64
N PHE A 161 -10.65 11.14 -8.98
CA PHE A 161 -11.81 11.22 -9.88
C PHE A 161 -12.63 12.52 -9.83
N VAL A 162 -12.29 13.45 -8.93
CA VAL A 162 -12.86 14.81 -8.90
C VAL A 162 -11.94 15.77 -9.62
N TYR A 163 -10.66 15.79 -9.24
CA TYR A 163 -9.62 16.66 -9.82
C TYR A 163 -8.62 15.89 -10.69
N THR A 164 -8.91 14.61 -10.95
CA THR A 164 -8.08 13.73 -11.75
C THR A 164 -8.95 12.95 -12.73
N SER A 165 -8.34 12.36 -13.76
CA SER A 165 -9.07 11.55 -14.73
C SER A 165 -9.85 10.43 -14.03
N LYS A 166 -11.10 10.17 -14.46
CA LYS A 166 -11.93 9.03 -14.01
C LYS A 166 -11.44 7.67 -14.53
N LYS A 167 -10.14 7.56 -14.75
CA LYS A 167 -9.42 6.39 -15.24
C LYS A 167 -8.17 6.27 -14.41
N PHE A 168 -7.85 5.04 -14.01
CA PHE A 168 -6.54 4.75 -13.46
C PHE A 168 -5.58 4.34 -14.56
N ASN A 169 -4.31 4.63 -14.34
CA ASN A 169 -3.21 4.06 -15.09
C ASN A 169 -2.50 3.08 -14.16
N VAL A 170 -2.12 1.91 -14.68
CA VAL A 170 -1.24 0.98 -13.97
C VAL A 170 0.15 1.64 -13.93
N SER A 171 0.51 2.23 -12.78
CA SER A 171 1.74 3.01 -12.61
C SER A 171 2.20 2.96 -11.16
N TYR A 172 3.52 3.07 -10.97
CA TYR A 172 4.20 3.16 -9.67
C TYR A 172 3.99 4.50 -8.98
N PHE A 173 3.60 5.50 -9.76
CA PHE A 173 3.49 6.87 -9.32
C PHE A 173 2.13 7.39 -9.70
N TYR A 174 1.47 8.03 -8.74
CA TYR A 174 0.26 8.79 -8.94
C TYR A 174 0.60 10.27 -8.85
N LYS A 175 0.94 10.89 -10.00
CA LYS A 175 1.41 12.29 -10.08
C LYS A 175 0.68 13.30 -9.17
N PRO A 176 -0.66 13.28 -9.02
CA PRO A 176 -1.34 14.18 -8.11
C PRO A 176 -0.85 14.14 -6.65
N THR A 177 -0.29 13.02 -6.19
CA THR A 177 0.31 12.94 -4.85
C THR A 177 1.59 13.75 -4.74
N ASP A 178 2.32 13.85 -5.85
CA ASP A 178 3.59 14.57 -5.93
C ASP A 178 3.33 16.06 -5.88
N ASP A 179 2.29 16.53 -6.57
CA ASP A 179 1.85 17.92 -6.51
C ASP A 179 1.44 18.32 -5.08
N LEU A 180 0.70 17.46 -4.37
CA LEU A 180 0.32 17.72 -2.97
C LEU A 180 1.49 17.63 -1.99
N GLU A 181 2.44 16.72 -2.19
CA GLU A 181 3.65 16.66 -1.37
C GLU A 181 4.54 17.90 -1.58
N LYS A 182 4.61 18.44 -2.81
CA LYS A 182 5.32 19.70 -3.10
C LYS A 182 4.69 20.91 -2.41
N LEU A 183 3.36 20.89 -2.20
CA LEU A 183 2.72 21.90 -1.35
C LEU A 183 3.25 21.83 0.09
N SER A 184 3.51 20.63 0.62
CA SER A 184 4.12 20.44 1.94
C SER A 184 5.44 21.21 2.05
N SER A 185 6.35 21.04 1.08
CA SER A 185 7.63 21.76 1.06
C SER A 185 7.46 23.29 1.02
N ALA A 186 6.44 23.79 0.31
CA ALA A 186 6.11 25.21 0.31
C ALA A 186 5.60 25.71 1.68
N LEU A 187 4.82 24.91 2.39
CA LEU A 187 4.30 25.21 3.72
C LEU A 187 5.42 25.17 4.78
N ASP A 188 6.30 24.17 4.72
CA ASP A 188 7.48 24.06 5.58
C ASP A 188 8.40 25.28 5.43
N THR A 189 8.70 25.70 4.18
CA THR A 189 9.50 26.91 3.91
C THR A 189 8.84 28.16 4.51
N LEU A 190 7.51 28.30 4.40
CA LEU A 190 6.78 29.43 4.99
C LEU A 190 6.79 29.38 6.52
N ALA A 191 6.54 28.21 7.12
CA ALA A 191 6.52 28.02 8.56
C ALA A 191 7.90 28.30 9.19
N ALA A 192 8.97 27.83 8.55
CA ALA A 192 10.33 28.12 8.97
C ALA A 192 10.65 29.62 8.84
N THR A 193 10.20 30.28 7.77
CA THR A 193 10.30 31.74 7.63
C THR A 193 9.58 32.46 8.78
N TYR A 194 8.36 32.05 9.13
CA TYR A 194 7.65 32.62 10.29
C TYR A 194 8.36 32.34 11.61
N THR A 195 8.92 31.15 11.78
CA THR A 195 9.69 30.78 12.97
C THR A 195 10.91 31.70 13.15
N THR A 196 11.69 31.94 12.09
CA THR A 196 12.85 32.87 12.15
C THR A 196 12.44 34.32 12.46
N GLN A 197 11.25 34.73 12.01
CA GLN A 197 10.65 36.03 12.31
C GLN A 197 9.99 36.10 13.69
N LYS A 198 10.08 35.03 14.50
CA LYS A 198 9.40 34.87 15.81
C LYS A 198 7.88 34.99 15.75
N LYS A 199 7.29 34.73 14.58
CA LYS A 199 5.84 34.64 14.32
C LYS A 199 5.36 33.22 14.56
N HIS A 200 5.50 32.78 15.81
CA HIS A 200 5.33 31.38 16.15
C HIS A 200 3.88 30.89 16.00
N ALA A 201 2.89 31.75 16.25
CA ALA A 201 1.48 31.39 16.08
C ALA A 201 1.13 31.16 14.60
N GLU A 202 1.64 32.00 13.71
CA GLU A 202 1.46 31.86 12.27
C GLU A 202 2.18 30.61 11.73
N ALA A 203 3.38 30.31 12.25
CA ALA A 203 4.07 29.07 11.94
C ALA A 203 3.28 27.83 12.40
N GLU A 204 2.73 27.84 13.62
CA GLU A 204 1.91 26.72 14.15
C GLU A 204 0.67 26.49 13.28
N ALA A 205 0.00 27.58 12.86
CA ALA A 205 -1.18 27.48 12.00
C ALA A 205 -0.86 26.83 10.65
N VAL A 206 0.23 27.24 9.98
CA VAL A 206 0.69 26.68 8.71
C VAL A 206 0.99 25.18 8.85
N LEU A 207 1.75 24.79 9.86
CA LEU A 207 2.13 23.39 10.09
C LEU A 207 0.94 22.50 10.46
N LYS A 208 -0.06 23.04 11.18
CA LYS A 208 -1.31 22.31 11.46
C LYS A 208 -2.16 22.13 10.21
N ALA A 209 -2.19 23.11 9.31
CA ALA A 209 -2.87 22.99 8.02
C ALA A 209 -2.20 21.93 7.14
N GLU A 210 -0.87 21.92 7.11
CA GLU A 210 -0.06 20.91 6.42
C GLU A 210 -0.30 19.49 6.97
N PHE A 211 -0.24 19.32 8.30
CA PHE A 211 -0.57 18.05 8.95
C PHE A 211 -1.96 17.56 8.55
N THR A 212 -2.94 18.47 8.56
CA THR A 212 -4.32 18.15 8.20
C THR A 212 -4.47 17.75 6.73
N MET A 213 -3.74 18.40 5.81
CA MET A 213 -3.68 18.00 4.41
C MET A 213 -3.14 16.56 4.27
N GLY A 214 -2.04 16.24 4.95
CA GLY A 214 -1.51 14.87 4.96
C GLY A 214 -2.49 13.84 5.56
N TRP A 215 -3.21 14.23 6.61
CA TRP A 215 -4.28 13.40 7.20
C TRP A 215 -5.43 13.15 6.22
N HIS A 216 -5.87 14.18 5.49
CA HIS A 216 -6.87 14.06 4.43
C HIS A 216 -6.43 13.13 3.29
N MET A 217 -5.18 13.27 2.82
CA MET A 217 -4.57 12.38 1.82
C MET A 217 -4.60 10.93 2.29
N MET A 218 -4.24 10.68 3.55
CA MET A 218 -4.30 9.33 4.16
C MET A 218 -5.73 8.80 4.27
N LYS A 219 -6.70 9.64 4.63
CA LYS A 219 -8.09 9.24 4.91
C LYS A 219 -8.88 8.92 3.64
N GLU A 220 -8.52 9.49 2.49
CA GLU A 220 -9.21 9.22 1.22
C GLU A 220 -9.25 7.71 0.88
N ARG A 221 -8.17 6.98 1.19
CA ARG A 221 -8.08 5.51 1.05
C ARG A 221 -8.56 5.01 -0.33
N VAL A 222 -8.00 5.62 -1.38
CA VAL A 222 -8.25 5.23 -2.79
C VAL A 222 -6.97 4.75 -3.48
N ARG A 223 -5.82 5.42 -3.28
CA ARG A 223 -4.52 5.05 -3.87
C ARG A 223 -3.46 4.89 -2.79
N VAL A 224 -2.65 3.83 -2.88
CA VAL A 224 -1.58 3.54 -1.90
C VAL A 224 -0.58 4.71 -1.83
N ASP A 225 -0.22 5.27 -2.99
CA ASP A 225 0.71 6.40 -3.04
C ASP A 225 0.16 7.65 -2.34
N MET A 226 -1.14 7.94 -2.49
CA MET A 226 -1.79 9.07 -1.81
C MET A 226 -1.75 8.88 -0.30
N THR A 227 -2.10 7.67 0.15
CA THR A 227 -2.06 7.33 1.57
C THR A 227 -0.64 7.45 2.13
N ARG A 228 0.36 6.93 1.41
CA ARG A 228 1.75 6.92 1.85
C ARG A 228 2.36 8.32 1.87
N ARG A 229 2.18 9.12 0.82
CA ARG A 229 2.65 10.52 0.80
C ARG A 229 1.92 11.35 1.85
N GLY A 230 0.63 11.11 2.07
CA GLY A 230 -0.11 11.74 3.18
C GLY A 230 0.47 11.44 4.57
N LEU A 231 1.00 10.23 4.79
CA LEU A 231 1.75 9.92 6.01
C LEU A 231 3.10 10.64 6.06
N GLY A 232 3.78 10.82 4.93
CA GLY A 232 5.03 11.59 4.84
C GLY A 232 4.82 13.07 5.16
N VAL A 233 3.80 13.69 4.56
CA VAL A 233 3.37 15.08 4.82
C VAL A 233 3.07 15.30 6.31
N GLN A 234 2.36 14.37 6.95
CA GLN A 234 2.14 14.44 8.40
C GLN A 234 3.45 14.37 9.20
N ASP A 235 4.40 13.52 8.81
CA ASP A 235 5.70 13.40 9.51
C ASP A 235 6.57 14.67 9.38
N MET A 236 6.56 15.31 8.22
CA MET A 236 7.21 16.60 7.97
C MET A 236 6.61 17.68 8.87
N ALA A 237 5.29 17.85 8.84
CA ALA A 237 4.58 18.79 9.69
C ALA A 237 4.83 18.56 11.20
N LEU A 238 4.86 17.31 11.66
CA LEU A 238 5.18 16.97 13.06
C LEU A 238 6.62 17.35 13.42
N SER A 239 7.57 17.16 12.50
CA SER A 239 8.96 17.57 12.67
C SER A 239 9.08 19.08 12.76
N GLY A 240 8.39 19.82 11.87
CA GLY A 240 8.28 21.28 11.92
C GLY A 240 7.68 21.78 13.24
N LEU A 241 6.57 21.18 13.70
CA LEU A 241 5.92 21.54 14.97
C LEU A 241 6.83 21.30 16.18
N LYS A 242 7.56 20.18 16.20
CA LYS A 242 8.54 19.89 17.26
C LYS A 242 9.66 20.93 17.30
N GLY A 243 10.21 21.29 16.13
CA GLY A 243 11.22 22.35 16.02
C GLY A 243 10.68 23.69 16.51
N LEU A 244 9.49 24.09 16.04
CA LEU A 244 8.81 25.32 16.44
C LEU A 244 8.58 25.39 17.96
N TYR A 245 7.98 24.38 18.57
CA TYR A 245 7.68 24.38 20.01
C TYR A 245 8.94 24.34 20.88
N SER A 246 10.03 23.76 20.40
CA SER A 246 11.31 23.79 21.09
C SER A 246 11.89 25.21 21.12
N GLN A 247 11.77 25.96 20.01
CA GLN A 247 12.23 27.35 19.92
C GLN A 247 11.31 28.33 20.66
N TRP A 248 10.00 28.09 20.63
CA TRP A 248 9.01 28.94 21.30
C TRP A 248 9.13 28.86 22.83
N GLY A 249 9.44 27.67 23.37
CA GLY A 249 9.68 27.47 24.80
C GLY A 249 8.41 27.51 25.66
N GLY A 250 8.60 27.60 26.97
CA GLY A 250 7.52 27.65 27.96
C GLY A 250 6.59 26.43 27.91
N GLU A 251 5.28 26.66 28.03
CA GLU A 251 4.26 25.61 28.03
C GLU A 251 4.18 24.82 26.71
N HIS A 252 4.63 25.40 25.59
CA HIS A 252 4.59 24.74 24.28
C HIS A 252 5.51 23.50 24.23
N THR A 253 6.60 23.50 25.01
CA THR A 253 7.51 22.34 25.09
C THR A 253 6.80 21.07 25.60
N LYS A 254 5.74 21.21 26.42
CA LYS A 254 4.94 20.07 26.90
C LYS A 254 4.19 19.38 25.76
N ARG A 255 3.89 20.09 24.66
CA ARG A 255 3.23 19.53 23.46
C ARG A 255 4.14 18.61 22.65
N ILE A 256 5.46 18.67 22.83
CA ILE A 256 6.41 17.82 22.09
C ILE A 256 6.15 16.33 22.38
N LYS A 257 5.84 15.96 23.63
CA LYS A 257 5.52 14.56 23.98
C LYS A 257 4.28 14.04 23.24
N HIS A 258 3.31 14.91 23.00
CA HIS A 258 2.09 14.59 22.27
C HIS A 258 2.37 14.37 20.77
N ILE A 259 3.22 15.23 20.18
CA ILE A 259 3.73 15.07 18.82
C ILE A 259 4.49 13.75 18.66
N GLU A 260 5.42 13.45 19.56
CA GLU A 260 6.23 12.23 19.51
C GLU A 260 5.37 10.97 19.61
N LYS A 261 4.41 10.95 20.54
CA LYS A 261 3.46 9.83 20.66
C LYS A 261 2.66 9.60 19.38
N TYR A 262 2.20 10.66 18.72
CA TYR A 262 1.49 10.53 17.45
C TYR A 262 2.43 10.03 16.35
N ARG A 263 3.64 10.62 16.27
CA ARG A 263 4.68 10.27 15.30
C ARG A 263 5.07 8.80 15.38
N ASP A 264 5.26 8.24 16.58
CA ASP A 264 5.58 6.83 16.76
C ASP A 264 4.50 5.91 16.18
N SER A 265 3.23 6.25 16.41
CA SER A 265 2.10 5.50 15.84
C SER A 265 2.02 5.64 14.31
N LEU A 266 2.32 6.83 13.78
CA LEU A 266 2.40 7.09 12.35
C LEU A 266 3.52 6.30 11.68
N LEU A 267 4.72 6.26 12.27
CA LEU A 267 5.87 5.50 11.77
C LEU A 267 5.61 3.99 11.80
N SER A 268 4.88 3.50 12.81
CA SER A 268 4.42 2.11 12.85
C SER A 268 3.52 1.78 11.66
N LEU A 269 2.53 2.64 11.37
CA LEU A 269 1.66 2.47 10.20
C LEU A 269 2.43 2.57 8.88
N GLN A 270 3.39 3.49 8.75
CA GLN A 270 4.24 3.60 7.55
C GLN A 270 5.05 2.31 7.32
N ARG A 271 5.60 1.70 8.38
CA ARG A 271 6.31 0.43 8.29
C ARG A 271 5.39 -0.68 7.78
N ASP A 272 4.19 -0.78 8.34
CA ASP A 272 3.20 -1.76 7.91
C ASP A 272 2.80 -1.59 6.44
N GLN A 273 2.59 -0.34 5.99
CA GLN A 273 2.30 -0.07 4.58
C GLN A 273 3.48 -0.42 3.67
N ARG A 274 4.71 -0.17 4.11
CA ARG A 274 5.93 -0.53 3.37
C ARG A 274 6.03 -2.03 3.18
N GLU A 275 5.80 -2.83 4.23
CA GLU A 275 5.84 -4.29 4.13
C GLU A 275 4.74 -4.83 3.20
N LYS A 276 3.49 -4.36 3.31
CA LYS A 276 2.44 -4.78 2.39
C LYS A 276 2.70 -4.34 0.95
N ARG A 277 3.28 -3.15 0.74
CA ARG A 277 3.67 -2.67 -0.60
C ARG A 277 4.66 -3.60 -1.28
N LYS A 278 5.62 -4.18 -0.55
CA LYS A 278 6.57 -5.16 -1.12
C LYS A 278 5.90 -6.40 -1.68
N ILE A 279 4.74 -6.80 -1.13
CA ILE A 279 3.94 -7.93 -1.62
C ILE A 279 3.14 -7.51 -2.87
N VAL A 280 2.40 -6.40 -2.76
CA VAL A 280 1.47 -5.96 -3.82
C VAL A 280 2.20 -5.43 -5.05
N TRP A 281 3.36 -4.83 -4.85
CA TRP A 281 4.06 -4.03 -5.85
C TRP A 281 5.50 -4.49 -6.01
N ASN A 282 5.64 -5.71 -6.51
CA ASN A 282 6.89 -6.38 -6.87
C ASN A 282 6.96 -6.49 -8.41
N PRO A 283 8.13 -6.35 -9.05
CA PRO A 283 8.27 -6.60 -10.50
C PRO A 283 7.74 -7.96 -10.97
N LYS A 284 7.76 -8.97 -10.09
CA LYS A 284 7.16 -10.29 -10.30
C LYS A 284 6.26 -10.63 -9.12
N PRO A 285 5.06 -10.04 -9.05
CA PRO A 285 4.16 -10.25 -7.92
C PRO A 285 3.61 -11.69 -7.95
N ASP A 286 3.47 -12.32 -6.79
CA ASP A 286 2.87 -13.64 -6.68
C ASP A 286 1.35 -13.56 -6.95
N PRO A 287 0.81 -14.27 -7.97
CA PRO A 287 -0.60 -14.14 -8.30
C PRO A 287 -1.54 -14.53 -7.15
N GLY A 288 -1.20 -15.57 -6.40
CA GLY A 288 -2.03 -16.08 -5.30
C GLY A 288 -2.18 -15.06 -4.18
N ASP A 289 -1.11 -14.38 -3.81
CA ASP A 289 -1.12 -13.28 -2.83
C ASP A 289 -1.97 -12.10 -3.30
N ILE A 290 -1.82 -11.69 -4.57
CA ILE A 290 -2.60 -10.58 -5.14
C ILE A 290 -4.09 -10.91 -5.18
N PHE A 291 -4.45 -12.12 -5.62
CA PHE A 291 -5.86 -12.56 -5.62
C PHE A 291 -6.44 -12.52 -4.21
N TYR A 292 -5.69 -13.00 -3.23
CA TYR A 292 -6.14 -13.05 -1.84
C TYR A 292 -6.34 -11.64 -1.25
N ILE A 293 -5.43 -10.70 -1.54
CA ILE A 293 -5.56 -9.29 -1.13
C ILE A 293 -6.80 -8.63 -1.76
N ILE A 294 -7.02 -8.79 -3.06
CA ILE A 294 -8.19 -8.22 -3.74
C ILE A 294 -9.52 -8.68 -3.11
N GLU A 295 -9.58 -9.94 -2.67
CA GLU A 295 -10.80 -10.55 -2.14
C GLU A 295 -11.02 -10.30 -0.65
N ASN A 296 -9.95 -10.13 0.15
CA ASN A 296 -10.03 -10.20 1.60
C ASN A 296 -9.45 -8.99 2.35
N ASP A 297 -8.76 -8.06 1.70
CA ASP A 297 -8.19 -6.89 2.38
C ASP A 297 -9.29 -5.89 2.77
N GLU A 298 -9.34 -5.53 4.06
CA GLU A 298 -10.35 -4.59 4.58
C GLU A 298 -10.15 -3.17 4.04
N ASP A 299 -8.91 -2.80 3.71
CA ASP A 299 -8.61 -1.49 3.14
C ASP A 299 -8.81 -1.50 1.62
N ARG A 300 -9.80 -0.73 1.16
CA ARG A 300 -10.10 -0.53 -0.27
C ARG A 300 -8.85 -0.13 -1.07
N THR A 301 -7.94 0.62 -0.48
CA THR A 301 -6.71 1.09 -1.13
C THR A 301 -5.86 -0.07 -1.65
N TRP A 302 -5.73 -1.13 -0.84
CA TRP A 302 -4.96 -2.32 -1.21
C TRP A 302 -5.69 -3.19 -2.22
N ARG A 303 -7.03 -3.24 -2.17
CA ARG A 303 -7.84 -3.90 -3.20
C ARG A 303 -7.73 -3.19 -4.55
N VAL A 304 -7.81 -1.86 -4.58
CA VAL A 304 -7.57 -1.04 -5.78
C VAL A 304 -6.18 -1.32 -6.34
N GLN A 305 -5.14 -1.28 -5.49
CA GLN A 305 -3.78 -1.52 -5.94
C GLN A 305 -3.58 -2.95 -6.45
N GLY A 306 -4.14 -3.96 -5.76
CA GLY A 306 -4.09 -5.34 -6.20
C GLY A 306 -4.75 -5.54 -7.57
N LEU A 307 -5.89 -4.88 -7.81
CA LEU A 307 -6.53 -4.88 -9.13
C LEU A 307 -5.62 -4.28 -10.19
N LEU A 308 -4.96 -3.15 -9.93
CA LEU A 308 -3.98 -2.58 -10.87
C LEU A 308 -2.80 -3.55 -11.12
N THR A 309 -2.32 -4.25 -10.09
CA THR A 309 -1.27 -5.27 -10.20
C THR A 309 -1.68 -6.44 -11.10
N LEU A 310 -2.98 -6.73 -11.28
CA LEU A 310 -3.42 -7.75 -12.25
C LEU A 310 -2.95 -7.43 -13.67
N GLY A 311 -2.82 -6.16 -14.04
CA GLY A 311 -2.23 -5.75 -15.32
C GLY A 311 -0.81 -6.30 -15.49
N LEU A 312 0.02 -6.21 -14.45
CA LEU A 312 1.38 -6.77 -14.45
C LEU A 312 1.37 -8.30 -14.50
N ILE A 313 0.51 -8.94 -13.70
CA ILE A 313 0.40 -10.41 -13.62
C ILE A 313 0.07 -11.03 -14.98
N ARG A 314 -0.74 -10.35 -15.81
CA ARG A 314 -1.07 -10.79 -17.16
C ARG A 314 0.18 -11.10 -18.00
N PHE A 315 1.26 -10.34 -17.79
CA PHE A 315 2.51 -10.46 -18.54
C PHE A 315 3.60 -11.22 -17.77
N THR A 316 3.55 -11.27 -16.44
CA THR A 316 4.57 -11.98 -15.62
C THR A 316 4.22 -13.44 -15.32
N ALA A 317 2.93 -13.81 -15.23
CA ALA A 317 2.48 -15.17 -14.93
C ALA A 317 2.45 -16.08 -16.19
N MET A 318 3.55 -16.09 -16.95
CA MET A 318 3.67 -16.92 -18.15
C MET A 318 3.64 -18.42 -17.77
N GLY A 319 2.54 -19.10 -18.10
CA GLY A 319 2.42 -20.57 -18.05
C GLY A 319 1.25 -21.11 -17.22
N SER A 320 0.72 -20.35 -16.26
CA SER A 320 -0.38 -20.81 -15.41
C SER A 320 -1.75 -20.48 -16.01
N ARG A 321 -2.39 -21.46 -16.67
CA ARG A 321 -3.77 -21.30 -17.18
C ARG A 321 -4.78 -21.01 -16.05
N GLY A 322 -4.53 -21.55 -14.85
CA GLY A 322 -5.37 -21.34 -13.66
C GLY A 322 -5.36 -19.88 -13.22
N ASP A 323 -4.18 -19.25 -13.18
CA ASP A 323 -4.03 -17.85 -12.79
C ASP A 323 -4.65 -16.90 -13.81
N LYS A 324 -4.47 -17.17 -15.11
CA LYS A 324 -5.12 -16.38 -16.18
C LYS A 324 -6.63 -16.39 -16.03
N ARG A 325 -7.24 -17.56 -15.82
CA ARG A 325 -8.69 -17.68 -15.62
C ARG A 325 -9.15 -16.95 -14.35
N ARG A 326 -8.39 -17.06 -13.25
CA ARG A 326 -8.73 -16.37 -12.00
C ARG A 326 -8.62 -14.84 -12.14
N LEU A 327 -7.57 -14.36 -12.79
CA LEU A 327 -7.39 -12.95 -13.13
C LEU A 327 -8.58 -12.42 -13.95
N GLU A 328 -8.94 -13.08 -15.05
CA GLU A 328 -10.06 -12.69 -15.91
C GLU A 328 -11.37 -12.63 -15.12
N ARG A 329 -11.62 -13.61 -14.25
CA ARG A 329 -12.79 -13.63 -13.37
C ARG A 329 -12.81 -12.44 -12.41
N LEU A 330 -11.68 -12.12 -11.77
CA LEU A 330 -11.59 -10.98 -10.86
C LEU A 330 -11.80 -9.66 -11.60
N VAL A 331 -11.15 -9.48 -12.76
CA VAL A 331 -11.34 -8.30 -13.61
C VAL A 331 -12.80 -8.14 -14.02
N ALA A 332 -13.45 -9.21 -14.49
CA ALA A 332 -14.86 -9.16 -14.87
C ALA A 332 -15.78 -8.83 -13.68
N LYS A 333 -15.56 -9.50 -12.53
CA LYS A 333 -16.31 -9.27 -11.29
C LYS A 333 -16.25 -7.80 -10.85
N TYR A 334 -15.05 -7.23 -10.77
CA TYR A 334 -14.87 -5.88 -10.23
C TYR A 334 -15.17 -4.79 -11.26
N SER A 335 -15.00 -5.05 -12.57
CA SER A 335 -15.36 -4.07 -13.62
C SER A 335 -16.85 -3.74 -13.66
N GLY A 336 -17.71 -4.68 -13.23
CA GLY A 336 -19.16 -4.50 -13.13
C GLY A 336 -19.68 -4.22 -11.72
N GLY A 337 -18.80 -3.96 -10.74
CA GLY A 337 -19.18 -3.72 -9.35
C GLY A 337 -19.60 -2.27 -9.07
N ASP A 338 -20.27 -2.06 -7.94
CA ASP A 338 -20.79 -0.75 -7.52
C ASP A 338 -19.71 0.24 -7.06
N ASP A 339 -18.55 -0.25 -6.60
CA ASP A 339 -17.45 0.62 -6.18
C ASP A 339 -16.73 1.19 -7.42
N PRO A 340 -16.84 2.50 -7.69
CA PRO A 340 -16.31 3.09 -8.91
C PRO A 340 -14.79 3.04 -8.99
N TYR A 341 -14.08 2.98 -7.85
CA TYR A 341 -12.63 2.90 -7.82
C TYR A 341 -12.15 1.48 -8.16
N LEU A 342 -12.79 0.46 -7.61
CA LEU A 342 -12.48 -0.93 -7.96
C LEU A 342 -12.83 -1.21 -9.43
N ALA A 343 -13.96 -0.71 -9.92
CA ALA A 343 -14.35 -0.84 -11.32
C ALA A 343 -13.36 -0.17 -12.27
N ALA A 344 -12.94 1.07 -11.97
CA ALA A 344 -11.93 1.77 -12.76
C ALA A 344 -10.56 1.07 -12.73
N ALA A 345 -10.15 0.49 -11.59
CA ALA A 345 -8.89 -0.24 -11.46
C ALA A 345 -8.92 -1.56 -12.24
N ALA A 346 -10.02 -2.31 -12.15
CA ALA A 346 -10.23 -3.53 -12.92
C ALA A 346 -10.22 -3.25 -14.44
N LYS A 347 -10.86 -2.16 -14.87
CA LYS A 347 -10.81 -1.71 -16.27
C LYS A 347 -9.40 -1.34 -16.70
N ALA A 348 -8.65 -0.60 -15.89
CA ALA A 348 -7.26 -0.25 -16.18
C ALA A 348 -6.38 -1.50 -16.32
N ALA A 349 -6.57 -2.50 -15.45
CA ALA A 349 -5.83 -3.76 -15.52
C ALA A 349 -6.17 -4.58 -16.77
N ARG A 350 -7.44 -4.58 -17.20
CA ARG A 350 -7.89 -5.22 -18.43
C ARG A 350 -7.29 -4.59 -19.68
N ASP A 351 -7.30 -3.25 -19.70
CA ASP A 351 -6.90 -2.44 -20.84
C ASP A 351 -5.35 -2.27 -20.90
N PHE A 352 -4.62 -2.77 -19.89
CA PHE A 352 -3.16 -2.70 -19.79
C PHE A 352 -2.45 -3.52 -20.88
N THR A 353 -1.44 -2.89 -21.50
CA THR A 353 -0.78 -3.34 -22.73
C THR A 353 0.66 -3.83 -22.50
N SER A 354 1.23 -4.53 -23.48
CA SER A 354 2.63 -4.99 -23.46
C SER A 354 3.62 -3.82 -23.48
N GLU A 355 3.29 -2.75 -24.20
CA GLU A 355 4.10 -1.55 -24.31
C GLU A 355 4.22 -0.87 -22.95
N GLU A 356 3.10 -0.69 -22.25
CA GLU A 356 3.08 -0.14 -20.90
C GLU A 356 3.84 -1.03 -19.90
N PHE A 357 3.72 -2.36 -20.03
CA PHE A 357 4.49 -3.31 -19.23
C PHE A 357 6.00 -3.12 -19.39
N ASN A 358 6.49 -2.95 -20.63
CA ASN A 358 7.90 -2.72 -20.92
C ASN A 358 8.40 -1.38 -20.36
N VAL A 359 7.59 -0.32 -20.44
CA VAL A 359 7.92 0.98 -19.82
C VAL A 359 8.03 0.85 -18.30
N ILE A 360 7.15 0.08 -17.67
CA ILE A 360 7.21 -0.15 -16.23
C ILE A 360 8.45 -0.97 -15.83
N GLY A 361 8.80 -1.99 -16.60
CA GLY A 361 9.95 -2.86 -16.31
C GLY A 361 11.31 -2.17 -16.46
N THR A 362 11.39 -1.07 -17.22
CA THR A 362 12.64 -0.33 -17.46
C THR A 362 12.93 0.76 -16.44
N LYS A 363 11.92 1.24 -15.70
CA LYS A 363 12.12 2.19 -14.61
C LYS A 363 12.79 1.48 -13.44
N LYS A 364 14.00 1.90 -13.07
CA LYS A 364 14.64 1.49 -11.81
C LYS A 364 13.85 2.11 -10.65
N TYR A 365 13.55 1.30 -9.64
CA TYR A 365 12.74 1.68 -8.48
C TYR A 365 13.55 1.72 -7.19
#